data_AF-A0A2G0YSA7-F1
#
_entry.id   AF-A0A2G0YSA7-F1
#
_cell.length_a   1.000
_cell.length_b   1.000
_cell.length_c   1.000
_cell.angle_alpha   90.00
_cell.angle_beta   90.00
_cell.angle_gamma   90.00
#
_symmetry.space_group_name_H-M   'P 1'
#
loop_
_entity.id
_entity.type
_entity.pdbx_description
1 polymer ?
#
loop_
_entity_poly.entity_id
_entity_poly.type
_entity_poly.pdbx_seq_one_letter_code
_entity_poly.pdbx_strand_id
1 'polypeptide(L)'
;MKRQPKLSIIRGLLFTYNIENTKNLEREEIIVSKNVNDRKELSELFDTLTKPEFFTYTKEEQQWFINTISHYLSINDTFDSVFYLLDTYFEDEIIDQRQFMEVLLECLIRYHGETTKNG
;
A
#
# COMPACT_ATOMS: atom_id res chain seq x y z
N MET A 1 6.54 20.78 -9.02
CA MET A 1 7.55 20.73 -7.93
C MET A 1 7.66 19.29 -7.47
N LYS A 2 8.88 18.76 -7.22
CA LYS A 2 9.00 17.41 -6.64
C LYS A 2 8.53 17.48 -5.18
N ARG A 3 7.45 16.75 -4.84
CA ARG A 3 6.96 16.67 -3.46
C ARG A 3 7.96 15.89 -2.62
N GLN A 4 8.28 16.39 -1.43
CA GLN A 4 9.21 15.73 -0.52
C GLN A 4 8.63 14.38 -0.04
N PRO A 5 9.43 13.31 0.05
CA PRO A 5 9.01 12.05 0.67
C PRO A 5 8.43 12.27 2.07
N LYS A 6 7.27 11.70 2.34
CA LYS A 6 6.62 11.76 3.66
C LYS A 6 5.88 10.46 3.96
N LEU A 7 6.27 9.74 5.01
CA LEU A 7 5.61 8.48 5.40
C LEU A 7 4.09 8.64 5.63
N SER A 8 3.62 9.83 6.03
CA SER A 8 2.20 10.10 6.27
C SER A 8 1.32 9.88 5.04
N ILE A 9 1.85 10.01 3.82
CA ILE A 9 1.04 9.78 2.62
C ILE A 9 0.73 8.28 2.46
N ILE A 10 1.68 7.40 2.83
CA ILE A 10 1.51 5.94 2.74
C ILE A 10 0.33 5.49 3.59
N ARG A 11 0.13 6.12 4.75
CA ARG A 11 -1.03 5.86 5.61
C ARG A 11 -2.37 6.11 4.90
N GLY A 12 -2.43 7.06 3.97
CA GLY A 12 -3.62 7.30 3.15
C GLY A 12 -3.98 6.07 2.32
N LEU A 13 -3.00 5.49 1.62
CA LEU A 13 -3.20 4.25 0.85
C LEU A 13 -3.57 3.06 1.74
N LEU A 14 -2.91 2.94 2.89
CA LEU A 14 -3.14 1.80 3.79
C LEU A 14 -4.42 1.93 4.61
N PHE A 15 -5.06 3.10 4.64
CA PHE A 15 -6.30 3.31 5.37
C PHE A 15 -7.41 2.39 4.89
N THR A 16 -7.39 1.93 3.63
CA THR A 16 -8.33 0.94 3.08
C THR A 16 -8.34 -0.40 3.85
N TYR A 17 -7.25 -0.73 4.56
CA TYR A 17 -7.11 -1.94 5.35
C TYR A 17 -7.44 -1.76 6.85
N ASN A 18 -7.65 -0.52 7.28
CA ASN A 18 -7.81 -0.16 8.68
C ASN A 18 -9.25 -0.45 9.18
N ILE A 19 -9.38 -0.93 10.42
CA ILE A 19 -10.65 -1.22 11.10
C ILE A 19 -11.53 0.03 11.28
N GLU A 20 -10.91 1.21 11.41
CA GLU A 20 -11.60 2.49 11.52
C GLU A 20 -12.14 3.00 10.18
N ASN A 21 -11.82 2.35 9.06
CA ASN A 21 -12.41 2.69 7.77
C ASN A 21 -13.90 2.29 7.72
N THR A 22 -14.65 2.86 6.77
CA THR A 22 -16.07 2.57 6.52
C THR A 22 -16.32 1.07 6.50
N LYS A 23 -17.21 0.57 7.37
CA LYS A 23 -17.58 -0.85 7.43
C LYS A 23 -18.05 -1.37 6.08
N ASN A 24 -17.43 -2.45 5.62
CA ASN A 24 -17.74 -3.11 4.37
C ASN A 24 -17.38 -4.59 4.50
N LEU A 25 -18.40 -5.42 4.67
CA LEU A 25 -18.23 -6.87 4.91
C LEU A 25 -17.48 -7.56 3.78
N GLU A 26 -17.76 -7.24 2.52
CA GLU A 26 -17.07 -7.84 1.37
C GLU A 26 -15.57 -7.50 1.39
N ARG A 27 -15.23 -6.24 1.67
CA ARG A 27 -13.83 -5.82 1.81
C ARG A 27 -13.16 -6.51 2.99
N GLU A 28 -13.83 -6.57 4.13
CA GLU A 28 -13.34 -7.20 5.35
C GLU A 28 -13.05 -8.69 5.12
N GLU A 29 -13.97 -9.43 4.49
CA GLU A 29 -13.79 -10.84 4.11
C GLU A 29 -12.60 -11.05 3.18
N ILE A 30 -12.42 -10.16 2.19
CA ILE A 30 -11.25 -10.21 1.29
C ILE A 30 -9.95 -10.02 2.07
N ILE A 31 -9.90 -9.05 2.99
CA ILE A 31 -8.70 -8.75 3.78
C ILE A 31 -8.33 -9.94 4.68
N VAL A 32 -9.31 -10.52 5.37
CA VAL A 32 -9.10 -11.68 6.26
C VAL A 32 -8.67 -12.93 5.47
N SER A 33 -9.12 -13.09 4.22
CA SER A 33 -8.82 -14.28 3.40
C SER A 33 -7.38 -14.39 2.87
N LYS A 34 -6.51 -13.41 3.15
CA LYS A 34 -5.17 -13.30 2.56
C LYS A 34 -4.08 -13.29 3.62
N ASN A 35 -3.03 -14.07 3.38
CA ASN A 35 -1.80 -14.01 4.18
C ASN A 35 -0.95 -12.81 3.77
N VAL A 36 -0.86 -11.80 4.65
CA VAL A 36 -0.06 -10.58 4.39
C VAL A 36 1.45 -10.79 4.44
N ASN A 37 1.91 -11.93 4.95
CA ASN A 37 3.32 -12.31 4.97
C ASN A 37 3.71 -13.16 3.74
N ASP A 38 2.76 -13.55 2.89
CA ASP A 38 3.02 -14.15 1.59
C ASP A 38 2.99 -13.07 0.50
N ARG A 39 4.12 -12.88 -0.20
CA ARG A 39 4.27 -11.82 -1.21
C ARG A 39 3.23 -11.91 -2.34
N LYS A 40 2.82 -13.13 -2.72
CA LYS A 40 1.88 -13.33 -3.82
C LYS A 40 0.47 -12.97 -3.36
N GLU A 41 0.02 -13.50 -2.24
CA GLU A 41 -1.30 -13.18 -1.66
C GLU A 41 -1.42 -11.69 -1.31
N LEU A 42 -0.35 -11.09 -0.79
CA LEU A 42 -0.30 -9.65 -0.54
C LEU A 42 -0.41 -8.83 -1.83
N SER A 43 0.28 -9.23 -2.91
CA SER A 43 0.13 -8.58 -4.22
C SER A 43 -1.29 -8.72 -4.77
N GLU A 44 -1.93 -9.88 -4.62
CA GLU A 44 -3.33 -10.10 -5.02
C GLU A 44 -4.27 -9.18 -4.23
N LEU A 45 -4.03 -9.03 -2.92
CA LEU A 45 -4.80 -8.12 -2.07
C LEU A 45 -4.64 -6.65 -2.51
N PHE A 46 -3.43 -6.23 -2.88
CA PHE A 46 -3.19 -4.90 -3.45
C PHE A 46 -3.85 -4.72 -4.81
N ASP A 47 -3.85 -5.75 -5.66
CA ASP A 47 -4.54 -5.72 -6.95
C ASP A 47 -6.05 -5.50 -6.79
N THR A 48 -6.64 -6.13 -5.77
CA THR A 48 -8.08 -6.02 -5.49
C THR A 48 -8.45 -4.69 -4.84
N LEU A 49 -7.71 -4.24 -3.83
CA LEU A 49 -8.14 -3.12 -2.98
C LEU A 49 -7.33 -1.83 -3.16
N THR A 50 -6.02 -1.92 -3.33
CA THR A 50 -5.17 -0.73 -3.49
C THR A 50 -5.22 -0.18 -4.92
N LYS A 51 -5.25 -1.04 -5.93
CA LYS A 51 -5.21 -0.64 -7.34
C LYS A 51 -6.36 0.29 -7.75
N PRO A 52 -7.64 0.00 -7.43
CA PRO A 52 -8.74 0.88 -7.80
C PRO A 52 -8.60 2.28 -7.18
N GLU A 53 -8.22 2.34 -5.90
CA GLU A 53 -7.95 3.61 -5.22
C GLU A 53 -6.77 4.35 -5.86
N PHE A 54 -5.67 3.62 -6.14
CA PHE A 54 -4.46 4.19 -6.71
C PHE A 54 -4.71 4.87 -8.07
N PHE A 55 -5.64 4.33 -8.86
CA PHE A 55 -6.03 4.87 -10.16
C PHE A 55 -6.84 6.17 -10.08
N THR A 56 -7.38 6.51 -8.90
CA THR A 56 -8.08 7.79 -8.71
C THR A 56 -7.12 8.98 -8.53
N TYR A 57 -5.87 8.72 -8.13
CA TYR A 57 -4.86 9.77 -7.95
C TYR A 57 -4.31 10.28 -9.28
N THR A 58 -3.86 11.53 -9.28
CA THR A 58 -3.13 12.11 -10.41
C THR A 58 -1.79 11.39 -10.62
N LYS A 59 -1.21 11.51 -11.83
CA LYS A 59 0.12 10.95 -12.14
C LYS A 59 1.21 11.41 -11.20
N GLU A 60 1.16 12.68 -10.81
CA GLU A 60 2.12 13.28 -9.90
C GLU A 60 2.01 12.70 -8.49
N GLU A 61 0.79 12.41 -8.04
CA GLU A 61 0.52 11.74 -6.76
C GLU A 61 0.96 10.29 -6.78
N GLN A 62 0.64 9.54 -7.84
CA GLN A 62 1.10 8.17 -8.04
C GLN A 62 2.63 8.09 -7.96
N GLN A 63 3.33 8.96 -8.71
CA GLN A 63 4.78 9.02 -8.67
C GLN A 63 5.31 9.44 -7.29
N TRP A 64 4.59 10.28 -6.56
CA TRP A 64 4.97 10.69 -5.21
C TRP A 64 4.94 9.53 -4.21
N PHE A 65 3.94 8.64 -4.29
CA PHE A 65 3.90 7.41 -3.50
C PHE A 65 5.11 6.51 -3.80
N ILE A 66 5.35 6.23 -5.08
CA ILE A 66 6.48 5.39 -5.53
C ILE A 66 7.81 5.96 -5.03
N ASN A 67 8.04 7.26 -5.23
CA ASN A 67 9.28 7.92 -4.80
C ASN A 67 9.44 7.89 -3.28
N THR A 68 8.34 8.03 -2.54
CA THR A 68 8.38 8.02 -1.08
C THR A 68 8.76 6.65 -0.55
N ILE A 69 8.08 5.60 -1.00
CA ILE A 69 8.38 4.23 -0.54
C ILE A 69 9.79 3.81 -0.96
N SER A 70 10.18 4.08 -2.20
CA SER A 70 11.53 3.81 -2.71
C SER A 70 12.62 4.51 -1.89
N HIS A 71 12.39 5.78 -1.51
CA HIS A 71 13.32 6.52 -0.68
C HIS A 71 13.52 5.87 0.69
N TYR A 72 12.44 5.55 1.40
CA TYR A 72 12.53 4.98 2.75
C TYR A 72 13.11 3.55 2.75
N LEU A 73 12.82 2.76 1.72
CA LEU A 73 13.51 1.48 1.51
C LEU A 73 15.02 1.68 1.30
N SER A 74 15.42 2.70 0.52
CA SER A 74 16.84 2.96 0.20
C SER A 74 17.69 3.37 1.41
N ILE A 75 17.08 3.99 2.42
CA ILE A 75 17.75 4.39 3.67
C ILE A 75 17.60 3.35 4.79
N ASN A 76 17.12 2.15 4.46
CA ASN A 76 16.90 1.06 5.41
C ASN A 76 15.92 1.39 6.55
N ASP A 77 14.86 2.16 6.26
CA ASP A 77 13.78 2.40 7.21
C ASP A 77 13.01 1.08 7.49
N THR A 78 12.51 0.95 8.72
CA THR A 78 11.74 -0.21 9.21
C THR A 78 10.24 -0.06 8.96
N PHE A 79 9.77 1.16 8.70
CA PHE A 79 8.37 1.55 8.55
C PHE A 79 7.50 1.41 9.81
N ASP A 80 8.10 1.23 10.99
CA ASP A 80 7.36 1.08 12.26
C ASP A 80 6.31 2.17 12.47
N SER A 81 6.65 3.42 12.13
CA SER A 81 5.72 4.54 12.29
C SER A 81 4.50 4.48 11.35
N VAL A 82 4.59 3.79 10.21
CA VAL A 82 3.46 3.58 9.31
C VAL A 82 2.47 2.60 9.93
N PHE A 83 2.96 1.48 10.47
CA PHE A 83 2.15 0.38 10.99
C PHE A 83 1.70 0.58 12.44
N TYR A 84 2.42 1.36 13.24
CA TYR A 84 2.06 1.64 14.64
C TYR A 84 0.64 2.22 14.83
N LEU A 85 0.09 2.88 13.82
CA LEU A 85 -1.27 3.46 13.85
C LEU A 85 -2.26 2.73 12.95
N LEU A 86 -1.91 1.53 12.50
CA LEU A 86 -2.71 0.76 11.56
C LEU A 86 -3.30 -0.46 12.26
N ASP A 87 -4.47 -0.28 12.87
CA ASP A 87 -5.28 -1.40 13.33
C ASP A 87 -5.98 -2.00 12.11
N THR A 88 -5.57 -3.19 11.70
CA THR A 88 -6.00 -3.82 10.44
C THR A 88 -6.91 -5.01 10.64
N TYR A 89 -7.71 -5.32 9.61
CA TYR A 89 -8.46 -6.58 9.52
C TYR A 89 -7.61 -7.81 9.15
N PHE A 90 -6.28 -7.68 9.05
CA PHE A 90 -5.42 -8.83 8.75
C PHE A 90 -5.57 -9.90 9.84
N GLU A 91 -5.67 -11.17 9.42
CA GLU A 91 -5.73 -12.31 10.35
C GLU A 91 -4.37 -12.51 11.03
N ASP A 92 -3.29 -12.31 10.28
CA ASP A 92 -1.91 -12.43 10.76
C ASP A 92 -1.29 -11.07 11.06
N GLU A 93 -0.41 -11.03 12.07
CA GLU A 93 0.49 -9.90 12.27
C GLU A 93 1.46 -9.76 11.09
N ILE A 94 1.85 -8.52 10.77
CA ILE A 94 2.85 -8.25 9.75
C ILE A 94 4.24 -8.49 10.37
N ILE A 95 4.86 -9.61 9.99
CA ILE A 95 6.15 -10.05 10.52
C ILE A 95 7.30 -9.21 9.94
N ASP A 96 7.20 -8.87 8.65
CA ASP A 96 8.21 -8.10 7.93
C ASP A 96 7.57 -6.90 7.22
N GLN A 97 7.51 -5.78 7.95
CA GLN A 97 6.98 -4.51 7.46
C GLN A 97 7.75 -3.99 6.25
N ARG A 98 9.05 -4.30 6.14
CA ARG A 98 9.86 -3.90 5.01
C ARG A 98 9.46 -4.70 3.76
N GLN A 99 9.32 -6.01 3.87
CA GLN A 99 8.84 -6.86 2.78
C GLN A 99 7.45 -6.42 2.32
N PHE A 100 6.54 -6.11 3.25
CA PHE A 100 5.22 -5.59 2.93
C PHE A 100 5.33 -4.33 2.05
N MET A 101 6.20 -3.39 2.43
CA MET A 101 6.41 -2.14 1.69
C MET A 101 7.14 -2.35 0.36
N GLU A 102 8.01 -3.35 0.24
CA GLU A 102 8.63 -3.76 -1.03
C GLU A 102 7.58 -4.29 -2.02
N VAL A 103 6.71 -5.19 -1.57
CA VAL A 103 5.61 -5.71 -2.41
C VAL A 103 4.68 -4.57 -2.82
N LEU A 104 4.34 -3.67 -1.90
CA LEU A 104 3.54 -2.49 -2.23
C LEU A 104 4.22 -1.64 -3.31
N LEU A 105 5.52 -1.35 -3.18
CA LEU A 105 6.27 -0.58 -4.18
C LEU A 105 6.22 -1.26 -5.57
N GLU A 106 6.45 -2.57 -5.63
CA GLU A 106 6.40 -3.35 -6.88
C GLU A 106 5.02 -3.24 -7.54
N CYS A 107 3.94 -3.36 -6.75
CA CYS A 107 2.58 -3.17 -7.22
C CYS A 107 2.35 -1.75 -7.74
N LEU A 108 2.72 -0.71 -6.99
CA LEU A 108 2.50 0.67 -7.40
C LEU A 108 3.24 1.03 -8.69
N ILE A 109 4.48 0.54 -8.87
CA ILE A 109 5.25 0.72 -10.11
C ILE A 109 4.51 0.08 -11.29
N ARG A 110 4.01 -1.15 -11.13
CA ARG A 110 3.22 -1.85 -12.15
C ARG A 110 1.95 -1.04 -12.51
N TYR A 111 1.20 -0.60 -11.51
CA TYR A 111 -0.03 0.18 -11.68
C TYR A 111 0.23 1.51 -12.39
N HIS A 112 1.29 2.22 -12.02
CA HIS A 112 1.66 3.46 -12.68
C HIS A 112 1.96 3.22 -14.17
N GLY A 113 2.68 2.14 -14.49
CA GLY A 113 2.95 1.75 -15.88
C GLY A 113 1.70 1.43 -16.70
N GLU A 114 0.67 0.83 -16.09
CA GLU A 114 -0.62 0.57 -16.74
C GLU A 114 -1.38 1.85 -17.05
N THR A 115 -1.44 2.77 -16.08
CA THR A 115 -2.13 4.04 -16.29
C THR A 115 -1.43 4.90 -17.34
N THR A 116 -0.11 4.76 -17.55
CA THR A 116 0.62 5.54 -18.59
C THR A 116 0.43 5.00 -20.00
N LYS A 117 -0.05 3.75 -20.15
CA LYS A 117 -0.36 3.16 -21.47
C LYS A 117 -1.77 3.51 -21.97
N ASN A 118 -2.65 3.91 -21.06
CA ASN A 118 -4.07 4.19 -21.34
C ASN A 118 -4.41 5.69 -21.33
N GLY A 119 -3.41 6.59 -21.30
CA GLY A 119 -3.58 8.04 -21.24
C GLY A 119 -2.95 8.77 -22.41
#